data_AF-A0A7K1AGH4-F1
#
_entry.id   AF-A0A7K1AGH4-F1
#
_cell.length_a   1.000
_cell.length_b   1.000
_cell.length_c   1.000
_cell.angle_alpha   90.00
_cell.angle_beta   90.00
_cell.angle_gamma   90.00
#
_symmetry.space_group_name_H-M   'P 1'
#
loop_
_entity.id
_entity.type
_entity.pdbx_description
1 polymer ?
#
loop_
_entity_poly.entity_id
_entity_poly.type
_entity_poly.pdbx_seq_one_letter_code
_entity_poly.pdbx_strand_id
1 'polypeptide(L)'
;MRILELEALRLVDDKSALDFEHVARTFGVERIQVIAPFGANKDIDFDVAAQWLGALAERTADADVHYALEFLPPTKIPDIATAQNFVRRSGHPNVGLCVDTWHVFRGAGLSSLADLDYSLVKNIQVDDGTMTPSMDDYIQDCIHNRELLGAGEFDLKQFFECTPPNAPISVEIIDDDLDLVPPFERAQLQATSLQRLMAHRDRQD
;
A
#
# COMPACT_ATOMS: atom_id res chain seq x y z
N MET A 1 -18.32 -13.10 -1.93
CA MET A 1 -16.93 -12.64 -2.09
C MET A 1 -16.84 -11.28 -1.43
N ARG A 2 -15.86 -11.06 -0.56
CA ARG A 2 -15.59 -9.78 0.10
C ARG A 2 -14.35 -9.21 -0.56
N ILE A 3 -14.39 -7.96 -1.01
CA ILE A 3 -13.26 -7.29 -1.65
C ILE A 3 -12.72 -6.30 -0.64
N LEU A 4 -11.53 -6.56 -0.11
CA LEU A 4 -10.92 -5.65 0.85
C LEU A 4 -10.44 -4.39 0.14
N GLU A 5 -9.72 -4.55 -0.98
CA GLU A 5 -8.98 -3.45 -1.60
C GLU A 5 -9.15 -3.38 -3.12
N LEU A 6 -9.18 -2.15 -3.63
CA LEU A 6 -9.00 -1.82 -5.05
C LEU A 6 -7.75 -0.97 -5.23
N GLU A 7 -6.95 -1.33 -6.22
CA GLU A 7 -5.64 -0.76 -6.45
C GLU A 7 -5.42 -0.42 -7.94
N ALA A 8 -4.73 0.67 -8.32
CA ALA A 8 -4.38 1.86 -7.53
C ALA A 8 -5.08 3.08 -8.17
N LEU A 9 -5.75 3.90 -7.35
CA LEU A 9 -6.22 5.20 -7.80
C LEU A 9 -5.07 6.21 -7.74
N ARG A 10 -4.89 7.00 -8.78
CA ARG A 10 -3.91 8.09 -8.78
C ARG A 10 -4.53 9.38 -8.26
N LEU A 11 -3.79 10.12 -7.43
CA LEU A 11 -4.22 11.42 -6.94
C LEU A 11 -4.57 12.37 -8.11
N VAL A 12 -5.67 13.12 -7.92
CA VAL A 12 -6.14 14.16 -8.86
C VAL A 12 -6.55 13.59 -10.23
N ASP A 13 -6.90 12.30 -10.31
CA ASP A 13 -7.51 11.67 -11.48
C ASP A 13 -9.03 11.56 -11.30
N ASP A 14 -9.74 12.66 -11.58
CA ASP A 14 -11.21 12.71 -11.44
C ASP A 14 -11.92 11.65 -12.28
N LYS A 15 -11.37 11.31 -13.44
CA LYS A 15 -11.98 10.34 -14.34
C LYS A 15 -11.93 8.95 -13.71
N SER A 16 -10.75 8.51 -13.29
CA SER A 16 -10.60 7.21 -12.62
C SER A 16 -11.32 7.19 -11.28
N ALA A 17 -11.36 8.30 -10.53
CA ALA A 17 -12.07 8.34 -9.25
C ALA A 17 -13.55 7.95 -9.39
N LEU A 18 -14.24 8.41 -10.45
CA LEU A 18 -15.64 8.01 -10.69
C LEU A 18 -15.79 6.50 -10.92
N ASP A 19 -14.85 5.88 -11.64
CA ASP A 19 -14.86 4.43 -11.89
C ASP A 19 -14.61 3.66 -10.58
N PHE A 20 -13.62 4.09 -9.78
CA PHE A 20 -13.31 3.49 -8.48
C PHE A 20 -14.48 3.62 -7.50
N GLU A 21 -15.12 4.80 -7.41
CA GLU A 21 -16.32 5.01 -6.60
C GLU A 21 -17.45 4.05 -7.02
N HIS A 22 -17.67 3.91 -8.33
CA HIS A 22 -18.70 3.03 -8.86
C HIS A 22 -18.44 1.58 -8.50
N VAL A 23 -17.21 1.09 -8.71
CA VAL A 23 -16.82 -0.30 -8.38
C VAL A 23 -16.91 -0.52 -6.87
N ALA A 24 -16.39 0.41 -6.06
CA ALA A 24 -16.41 0.30 -4.60
C ALA A 24 -17.83 0.17 -4.05
N ARG A 25 -18.76 1.01 -4.52
CA ARG A 25 -20.17 0.94 -4.13
C ARG A 25 -20.87 -0.31 -4.64
N THR A 26 -20.55 -0.74 -5.86
CA THR A 26 -21.21 -1.90 -6.49
C THR A 26 -20.83 -3.20 -5.79
N PHE A 27 -19.57 -3.35 -5.40
CA PHE A 27 -19.06 -4.59 -4.82
C PHE A 27 -18.84 -4.54 -3.31
N GLY A 28 -19.10 -3.39 -2.66
CA GLY A 28 -18.90 -3.20 -1.23
C GLY A 28 -17.43 -3.31 -0.83
N VAL A 29 -16.57 -2.63 -1.59
CA VAL A 29 -15.13 -2.59 -1.33
C VAL A 29 -14.87 -1.75 -0.09
N GLU A 30 -14.05 -2.25 0.83
CA GLU A 30 -13.71 -1.51 2.06
C GLU A 30 -12.73 -0.37 1.82
N ARG A 31 -11.78 -0.56 0.90
CA ARG A 31 -10.77 0.44 0.63
C ARG A 31 -10.31 0.58 -0.81
N ILE A 32 -9.91 1.80 -1.12
CA ILE A 32 -9.20 2.17 -2.33
C ILE A 32 -7.79 2.60 -1.93
N GLN A 33 -6.78 1.93 -2.48
CA GLN A 33 -5.40 2.39 -2.38
C GLN A 33 -5.20 3.58 -3.33
N VAL A 34 -4.46 4.57 -2.86
CA VAL A 34 -4.23 5.83 -3.56
C VAL A 34 -2.75 6.14 -3.58
N ILE A 35 -2.22 6.43 -4.76
CA ILE A 35 -0.81 6.81 -4.95
C ILE A 35 -0.68 8.20 -5.56
N ALA A 36 0.41 8.89 -5.24
CA ALA A 36 0.82 10.06 -6.00
C ALA A 36 1.23 9.65 -7.43
N PRO A 37 0.98 10.49 -8.44
CA PRO A 37 1.41 10.18 -9.79
C PRO A 37 2.96 10.23 -9.88
N PHE A 38 3.54 9.36 -10.69
CA PHE A 38 4.98 9.26 -10.92
C PHE A 38 5.32 9.41 -12.41
N GLY A 39 6.57 9.82 -12.70
CA GLY A 39 7.09 10.02 -14.06
C GLY A 39 7.29 11.49 -14.43
N ALA A 40 7.80 11.73 -15.65
CA ALA A 40 8.10 13.08 -16.12
C ALA A 40 6.83 13.95 -16.16
N ASN A 41 6.92 15.17 -15.61
CA ASN A 41 5.83 16.17 -15.54
C ASN A 41 4.59 15.71 -14.74
N LYS A 42 4.74 14.75 -13.82
CA LYS A 42 3.69 14.32 -12.90
C LYS A 42 3.86 14.97 -11.53
N ASP A 43 3.71 16.30 -11.52
CA ASP A 43 3.71 17.07 -10.28
C ASP A 43 2.29 17.18 -9.72
N ILE A 44 2.18 17.33 -8.40
CA ILE A 44 0.93 17.62 -7.72
C ILE A 44 1.12 18.83 -6.81
N ASP A 45 0.09 19.67 -6.73
CA ASP A 45 -0.03 20.59 -5.61
C ASP A 45 -0.51 19.80 -4.39
N PHE A 46 0.30 19.81 -3.33
CA PHE A 46 0.11 18.98 -2.14
C PHE A 46 -1.23 19.28 -1.44
N ASP A 47 -1.59 20.56 -1.31
CA ASP A 47 -2.81 20.97 -0.61
C ASP A 47 -4.05 20.71 -1.45
N VAL A 48 -3.97 20.95 -2.76
CA VAL A 48 -5.07 20.63 -3.69
C VAL A 48 -5.30 19.12 -3.73
N ALA A 49 -4.25 18.30 -3.81
CA ALA A 49 -4.37 16.86 -3.84
C ALA A 49 -4.93 16.28 -2.53
N ALA A 50 -4.51 16.82 -1.37
CA ALA A 50 -5.05 16.39 -0.08
C ALA A 50 -6.54 16.73 0.07
N GLN A 51 -6.94 17.95 -0.31
CA GLN A 51 -8.34 18.37 -0.32
C GLN A 51 -9.18 17.54 -1.31
N TRP A 52 -8.62 17.22 -2.48
CA TRP A 52 -9.26 16.35 -3.46
C TRP A 52 -9.56 14.96 -2.87
N LEU A 53 -8.60 14.35 -2.18
CA LEU A 53 -8.78 13.05 -1.56
C LEU A 53 -9.80 13.11 -0.42
N GLY A 54 -9.78 14.16 0.40
CA GLY A 54 -10.78 14.40 1.44
C GLY A 54 -12.19 14.54 0.88
N ALA A 55 -12.36 15.28 -0.21
CA ALA A 55 -13.65 15.44 -0.89
C ALA A 55 -14.15 14.12 -1.52
N LEU A 56 -13.24 13.30 -2.05
CA LEU A 56 -13.57 11.96 -2.54
C LEU A 56 -14.03 11.05 -1.40
N ALA A 57 -13.35 11.10 -0.25
CA ALA A 57 -13.75 10.34 0.93
C ALA A 57 -15.12 10.76 1.48
N GLU A 58 -15.43 12.06 1.51
CA GLU A 58 -16.75 12.57 1.88
C GLU A 58 -17.84 12.04 0.92
N ARG A 59 -17.58 12.03 -0.40
CA ARG A 59 -18.55 11.54 -1.39
C ARG A 59 -18.91 10.08 -1.22
N THR A 60 -18.06 9.27 -0.60
CA THR A 60 -18.28 7.83 -0.39
C THR A 60 -18.47 7.44 1.06
N ALA A 61 -18.64 8.40 1.97
CA ALA A 61 -18.77 8.14 3.39
C ALA A 61 -20.01 7.30 3.74
N ASP A 62 -21.11 7.46 2.99
CA ASP A 62 -22.34 6.65 3.15
C ASP A 62 -22.16 5.17 2.79
N ALA A 63 -21.13 4.84 2.01
CA ALA A 63 -20.74 3.48 1.66
C ALA A 63 -19.56 2.95 2.51
N ASP A 64 -19.11 3.72 3.51
CA ASP A 64 -18.00 3.38 4.41
C ASP A 64 -16.69 3.03 3.69
N VAL A 65 -16.45 3.66 2.52
CA VAL A 65 -15.21 3.43 1.76
C VAL A 65 -14.08 4.23 2.38
N HIS A 66 -12.96 3.54 2.63
CA HIS A 66 -11.72 4.13 3.09
C HIS A 66 -10.73 4.37 1.94
N TYR A 67 -9.88 5.38 2.08
CA TYR A 67 -8.80 5.66 1.15
C TYR A 67 -7.47 5.52 1.86
N ALA A 68 -6.62 4.60 1.40
CA ALA A 68 -5.27 4.45 1.92
C ALA A 68 -4.27 5.08 0.97
N LEU A 69 -3.69 6.19 1.41
CA LEU A 69 -2.58 6.80 0.72
C LEU A 69 -1.31 5.98 0.96
N GLU A 70 -0.73 5.48 -0.11
CA GLU A 70 0.54 4.79 -0.11
C GLU A 70 1.65 5.75 -0.55
N PHE A 71 2.75 5.74 0.19
CA PHE A 71 3.93 6.54 -0.15
C PHE A 71 4.87 5.76 -1.05
N LEU A 72 5.35 6.40 -2.10
CA LEU A 72 6.24 5.81 -3.09
C LEU A 72 7.49 6.70 -3.19
N PRO A 73 8.70 6.21 -2.87
CA PRO A 73 9.97 6.96 -2.96
C PRO A 73 10.17 7.83 -4.20
N PRO A 74 9.80 7.44 -5.44
CA PRO A 74 9.99 8.30 -6.61
C PRO A 74 8.96 9.42 -6.77
N THR A 75 7.97 9.55 -5.88
CA THR A 75 6.86 10.52 -5.98
C THR A 75 7.05 11.77 -5.11
N LYS A 76 6.06 12.67 -5.13
CA LYS A 76 5.98 13.82 -4.20
C LYS A 76 5.58 13.43 -2.77
N ILE A 77 5.27 12.16 -2.54
CA ILE A 77 4.96 11.60 -1.22
C ILE A 77 5.92 10.41 -1.04
N PRO A 78 7.22 10.68 -0.81
CA PRO A 78 8.27 9.66 -0.89
C PRO A 78 8.42 8.82 0.39
N ASP A 79 7.83 9.29 1.49
CA ASP A 79 8.03 8.71 2.80
C ASP A 79 6.79 8.85 3.70
N ILE A 80 6.81 8.11 4.79
CA ILE A 80 5.71 8.05 5.76
C ILE A 80 5.48 9.39 6.47
N ALA A 81 6.53 10.18 6.72
CA ALA A 81 6.39 11.49 7.36
C ALA A 81 5.57 12.45 6.48
N THR A 82 5.88 12.46 5.18
CA THR A 82 5.17 13.24 4.17
C THR A 82 3.73 12.74 4.01
N ALA A 83 3.53 11.42 3.94
CA ALA A 83 2.20 10.82 3.83
C ALA A 83 1.31 11.12 5.05
N GLN A 84 1.84 11.03 6.26
CA GLN A 84 1.11 11.40 7.48
C GLN A 84 0.66 12.87 7.47
N ASN A 85 1.52 13.79 7.02
CA ASN A 85 1.15 15.18 6.85
C ASN A 85 0.05 15.36 5.78
N PHE A 86 0.16 14.66 4.64
CA PHE A 86 -0.85 14.67 3.59
C PHE A 86 -2.22 14.23 4.11
N VAL A 87 -2.27 13.06 4.74
CA VAL A 87 -3.51 12.47 5.29
C VAL A 87 -4.17 13.44 6.27
N ARG A 88 -3.41 14.04 7.19
CA ARG A 88 -3.96 15.02 8.14
C ARG A 88 -4.56 16.24 7.44
N ARG A 89 -3.98 16.69 6.33
CA ARG A 89 -4.50 17.80 5.52
C ARG A 89 -5.76 17.47 4.73
N SER A 90 -6.00 16.19 4.42
CA SER A 90 -7.25 15.77 3.78
C SER A 90 -8.48 16.03 4.66
N GLY A 91 -8.29 16.07 5.99
CA GLY A 91 -9.32 16.45 6.96
C GLY A 91 -10.47 15.45 7.12
N HIS A 92 -10.38 14.25 6.53
CA HIS A 92 -11.48 13.27 6.54
C HIS A 92 -11.06 11.95 7.20
N PRO A 93 -11.84 11.39 8.14
CA PRO A 93 -11.46 10.19 8.92
C PRO A 93 -11.33 8.91 8.10
N ASN A 94 -11.96 8.86 6.92
CA ASN A 94 -11.84 7.72 6.01
C ASN A 94 -10.55 7.74 5.18
N VAL A 95 -9.78 8.82 5.21
CA VAL A 95 -8.45 8.89 4.60
C VAL A 95 -7.41 8.46 5.63
N GLY A 96 -6.48 7.60 5.22
CA GLY A 96 -5.35 7.18 6.03
C GLY A 96 -4.23 6.61 5.18
N LEU A 97 -3.43 5.71 5.73
CA LEU A 97 -2.17 5.25 5.13
C LEU A 97 -2.26 3.77 4.73
N CYS A 98 -1.69 3.45 3.57
CA CYS A 98 -1.13 2.12 3.33
C CYS A 98 0.36 2.17 3.67
N VAL A 99 0.85 1.19 4.42
CA VAL A 99 2.28 0.99 4.65
C VAL A 99 2.70 -0.31 3.97
N ASP A 100 3.43 -0.17 2.88
CA ASP A 100 3.90 -1.28 2.04
C ASP A 100 5.38 -1.62 2.36
N THR A 101 5.72 -2.91 2.40
CA THR A 101 7.09 -3.37 2.70
C THR A 101 8.09 -2.91 1.66
N TRP A 102 7.80 -3.08 0.37
CA TRP A 102 8.67 -2.67 -0.72
C TRP A 102 9.05 -1.19 -0.62
N HIS A 103 8.07 -0.32 -0.43
CA HIS A 103 8.29 1.12 -0.34
C HIS A 103 9.06 1.53 0.92
N VAL A 104 8.86 0.85 2.05
CA VAL A 104 9.70 1.04 3.25
C VAL A 104 11.15 0.67 2.96
N PHE A 105 11.41 -0.54 2.47
CA PHE A 105 12.77 -1.06 2.32
C PHE A 105 13.54 -0.43 1.14
N ARG A 106 12.85 0.02 0.09
CA ARG A 106 13.45 0.82 -1.00
C ARG A 106 13.57 2.32 -0.66
N GLY A 107 12.94 2.75 0.42
CA GLY A 107 13.04 4.10 0.96
C GLY A 107 14.10 4.21 2.05
N ALA A 108 13.74 4.82 3.17
CA ALA A 108 14.63 4.99 4.32
C ALA A 108 14.68 3.78 5.27
N GLY A 109 14.01 2.68 4.92
CA GLY A 109 13.93 1.46 5.73
C GLY A 109 13.07 1.61 6.98
N LEU A 110 13.16 0.64 7.88
CA LEU A 110 12.33 0.53 9.08
C LEU A 110 12.43 1.72 10.03
N SER A 111 13.58 2.41 10.07
CA SER A 111 13.76 3.60 10.89
C SER A 111 12.79 4.73 10.52
N SER A 112 12.30 4.76 9.28
CA SER A 112 11.28 5.71 8.84
C SER A 112 9.96 5.56 9.60
N LEU A 113 9.66 4.36 10.10
CA LEU A 113 8.41 4.05 10.79
C LEU A 113 8.43 4.41 12.28
N ALA A 114 9.53 4.95 12.81
CA ALA A 114 9.67 5.24 14.25
C ALA A 114 8.58 6.18 14.79
N ASP A 115 8.12 7.12 13.97
CA ASP A 115 7.07 8.09 14.30
C ASP A 115 5.74 7.77 13.57
N LEU A 116 5.51 6.51 13.20
CA LEU A 116 4.26 6.08 12.57
C LEU A 116 3.10 6.19 13.58
N ASP A 117 2.15 7.06 13.27
CA ASP A 117 0.88 7.14 13.97
C ASP A 117 -0.03 5.98 13.56
N TYR A 118 -0.08 4.95 14.41
CA TYR A 118 -0.85 3.73 14.15
C TYR A 118 -2.34 4.00 13.93
N SER A 119 -2.88 5.12 14.41
CA SER A 119 -4.30 5.48 14.19
C SER A 119 -4.61 5.92 12.76
N LEU A 120 -3.58 6.32 11.99
CA LEU A 120 -3.72 6.69 10.58
C LEU A 120 -3.61 5.51 9.64
N VAL A 121 -3.10 4.36 10.10
CA VAL A 121 -2.88 3.18 9.25
C VAL A 121 -4.21 2.49 8.96
N LYS A 122 -4.47 2.30 7.68
CA LYS A 122 -5.71 1.74 7.16
C LYS A 122 -5.51 0.31 6.66
N ASN A 123 -4.31 0.00 6.18
CA ASN A 123 -3.81 -1.34 5.88
C ASN A 123 -2.28 -1.34 5.80
N ILE A 124 -1.73 -2.53 5.76
CA ILE A 124 -0.35 -2.78 5.32
C ILE A 124 -0.37 -3.71 4.12
N GLN A 125 0.49 -3.41 3.14
CA GLN A 125 0.79 -4.28 2.02
C GLN A 125 2.11 -4.99 2.29
N VAL A 126 2.16 -6.28 1.96
CA VAL A 126 3.33 -7.10 2.26
C VAL A 126 3.78 -7.92 1.05
N ASP A 127 5.08 -7.89 0.88
CA ASP A 127 5.91 -8.62 -0.07
C ASP A 127 7.28 -8.86 0.56
N ASP A 128 8.20 -9.39 -0.24
CA ASP A 128 9.61 -9.45 0.08
C ASP A 128 10.44 -9.00 -1.14
N GLY A 129 11.76 -8.97 -0.97
CA GLY A 129 12.67 -8.72 -2.07
C GLY A 129 14.11 -8.65 -1.62
N THR A 130 15.02 -8.57 -2.59
CA THR A 130 16.44 -8.33 -2.34
C THR A 130 16.65 -6.95 -1.70
N MET A 131 17.65 -6.78 -0.84
CA MET A 131 18.01 -5.47 -0.29
C MET A 131 18.63 -4.54 -1.33
N THR A 132 19.33 -5.11 -2.31
CA THR A 132 19.83 -4.37 -3.48
C THR A 132 18.82 -4.52 -4.62
N PRO A 133 18.29 -3.42 -5.19
CA PRO A 133 17.38 -3.48 -6.34
C PRO A 133 17.95 -4.32 -7.49
N SER A 134 17.09 -5.13 -8.10
CA SER A 134 17.46 -5.96 -9.26
C SER A 134 17.46 -5.16 -10.56
N MET A 135 16.76 -4.03 -10.58
CA MET A 135 16.75 -3.06 -11.68
C MET A 135 17.03 -1.63 -11.20
N ASP A 136 17.63 -0.82 -12.08
CA ASP A 136 17.94 0.60 -11.81
C ASP A 136 16.67 1.46 -11.74
N ASP A 137 15.66 1.17 -12.56
CA ASP A 137 14.39 1.89 -12.54
C ASP A 137 13.52 1.38 -11.40
N TYR A 138 13.22 2.27 -10.45
CA TYR A 138 12.42 1.97 -9.27
C TYR A 138 11.09 1.30 -9.59
N ILE A 139 10.35 1.86 -10.56
CA ILE A 139 9.01 1.41 -10.86
C ILE A 139 9.08 0.05 -11.56
N GLN A 140 10.04 -0.14 -12.47
CA GLN A 140 10.27 -1.45 -13.07
C GLN A 140 10.64 -2.48 -12.01
N ASP A 141 11.55 -2.19 -11.08
CA ASP A 141 11.91 -3.14 -10.01
C ASP A 141 10.68 -3.52 -9.17
N CYS A 142 9.86 -2.53 -8.82
CA CYS A 142 8.65 -2.69 -8.02
C CYS A 142 7.57 -3.57 -8.65
N ILE A 143 7.43 -3.54 -9.98
CA ILE A 143 6.35 -4.26 -10.69
C ILE A 143 6.82 -5.56 -11.36
N HIS A 144 8.06 -5.99 -11.11
CA HIS A 144 8.63 -7.18 -11.75
C HIS A 144 9.41 -8.09 -10.79
N ASN A 145 9.99 -7.57 -9.71
CA ASN A 145 10.96 -8.28 -8.88
C ASN A 145 10.60 -8.33 -7.38
N ARG A 146 9.31 -8.26 -7.02
CA ARG A 146 8.92 -8.58 -5.64
C ARG A 146 9.04 -10.09 -5.42
N GLU A 147 9.19 -10.53 -4.18
CA GLU A 147 9.36 -11.95 -3.88
C GLU A 147 8.29 -12.46 -2.89
N LEU A 148 8.15 -13.79 -2.82
CA LEU A 148 7.32 -14.41 -1.78
C LEU A 148 7.87 -14.07 -0.39
N LEU A 149 6.96 -13.82 0.55
CA LEU A 149 7.31 -13.57 1.96
C LEU A 149 8.25 -14.65 2.54
N GLY A 150 9.46 -14.23 2.93
CA GLY A 150 10.52 -15.08 3.45
C GLY A 150 11.44 -15.72 2.40
N ALA A 151 11.26 -15.41 1.12
CA ALA A 151 12.20 -15.76 0.06
C ALA A 151 13.26 -14.68 -0.17
N GLY A 152 12.94 -13.44 0.18
CA GLY A 152 13.84 -12.29 0.03
C GLY A 152 14.65 -11.98 1.28
N GLU A 153 15.09 -10.74 1.36
CA GLU A 153 16.06 -10.25 2.34
C GLU A 153 15.46 -9.20 3.29
N PHE A 154 14.19 -8.82 3.14
CA PHE A 154 13.57 -7.83 4.01
C PHE A 154 13.38 -8.37 5.43
N ASP A 155 13.65 -7.52 6.43
CA ASP A 155 13.37 -7.86 7.83
C ASP A 155 11.87 -7.68 8.14
N LEU A 156 11.06 -8.61 7.61
CA LEU A 156 9.61 -8.58 7.73
C LEU A 156 9.15 -8.74 9.18
N LYS A 157 9.91 -9.46 10.01
CA LYS A 157 9.60 -9.58 11.44
C LYS A 157 9.63 -8.20 12.11
N GLN A 158 10.72 -7.46 11.92
CA GLN A 158 10.84 -6.11 12.48
C GLN A 158 9.82 -5.14 11.87
N PHE A 159 9.47 -5.29 10.58
CA PHE A 159 8.39 -4.53 9.95
C PHE A 159 7.04 -4.69 10.68
N PHE A 160 6.64 -5.92 11.00
CA PHE A 160 5.39 -6.16 11.74
C PHE A 160 5.41 -5.63 13.18
N GLU A 161 6.59 -5.50 13.79
CA GLU A 161 6.74 -4.87 15.11
C GLU A 161 6.62 -3.33 15.02
N CYS A 162 7.05 -2.74 13.90
CA CYS A 162 6.98 -1.32 13.61
C CYS A 162 5.64 -0.86 13.00
N THR A 163 4.66 -1.75 12.87
CA THR A 163 3.32 -1.46 12.32
C THR A 163 2.21 -1.88 13.29
N PRO A 164 0.96 -1.40 13.12
CA PRO A 164 -0.12 -1.76 14.03
C PRO A 164 -0.41 -3.27 14.00
N PRO A 165 -0.49 -3.96 15.15
CA PRO A 165 -0.63 -5.41 15.20
C PRO A 165 -1.94 -5.94 14.61
N ASN A 166 -2.97 -5.09 14.53
CA ASN A 166 -4.30 -5.44 14.02
C ASN A 166 -4.61 -4.77 12.67
N ALA A 167 -3.61 -4.19 11.99
CA ALA A 167 -3.82 -3.62 10.66
C ALA A 167 -4.25 -4.73 9.68
N PRO A 168 -5.23 -4.49 8.80
CA PRO A 168 -5.52 -5.40 7.70
C PRO A 168 -4.27 -5.61 6.84
N ILE A 169 -4.00 -6.86 6.48
CA ILE A 169 -2.84 -7.26 5.65
C ILE A 169 -3.35 -7.56 4.24
N SER A 170 -2.77 -6.90 3.25
CA SER A 170 -2.92 -7.22 1.83
C SER A 170 -1.59 -7.81 1.32
N VAL A 171 -1.65 -8.87 0.51
CA VAL A 171 -0.45 -9.50 -0.06
C VAL A 171 -0.29 -8.98 -1.48
N GLU A 172 0.75 -8.18 -1.70
CA GLU A 172 1.00 -7.52 -2.99
C GLU A 172 2.36 -7.95 -3.54
N ILE A 173 2.39 -9.13 -4.15
CA ILE A 173 3.63 -9.68 -4.73
C ILE A 173 3.48 -9.65 -6.24
N ILE A 174 4.16 -8.66 -6.85
CA ILE A 174 4.25 -8.47 -8.29
C ILE A 174 5.60 -9.03 -8.77
N ASP A 175 5.54 -10.17 -9.43
CA ASP A 175 6.69 -10.96 -9.83
C ASP A 175 6.42 -11.67 -11.16
N ASP A 176 7.33 -11.50 -12.12
CA ASP A 176 7.15 -12.01 -13.48
C ASP A 176 7.09 -13.55 -13.51
N ASP A 177 7.86 -14.24 -12.66
CA ASP A 177 7.87 -15.70 -12.60
C ASP A 177 6.57 -16.25 -11.98
N LEU A 178 6.05 -15.60 -10.93
CA LEU A 178 4.76 -15.91 -10.34
C LEU A 178 3.60 -15.64 -11.30
N ASP A 179 3.72 -14.66 -12.20
CA ASP A 179 2.71 -14.38 -13.23
C ASP A 179 2.59 -15.49 -14.27
N LEU A 180 3.59 -16.36 -14.39
CA LEU A 180 3.53 -17.58 -15.20
C LEU A 180 2.79 -18.74 -14.50
N VAL A 181 2.56 -18.64 -13.19
CA VAL A 181 1.88 -19.66 -12.39
C VAL A 181 0.35 -19.50 -12.53
N PRO A 182 -0.43 -20.60 -12.66
CA PRO A 182 -1.89 -20.52 -12.70
C PRO A 182 -2.47 -19.71 -11.52
N PRO A 183 -3.46 -18.81 -11.74
CA PRO A 183 -3.85 -17.81 -10.73
C PRO A 183 -4.23 -18.39 -9.36
N PHE A 184 -4.88 -19.54 -9.33
CA PHE A 184 -5.27 -20.19 -8.07
C PHE A 184 -4.05 -20.74 -7.31
N GLU A 185 -3.09 -21.34 -8.02
CA GLU A 185 -1.85 -21.84 -7.44
C GLU A 185 -0.96 -20.68 -6.97
N ARG A 186 -0.86 -19.60 -7.76
CA ARG A 186 -0.18 -18.36 -7.34
C ARG A 186 -0.76 -17.83 -6.03
N ALA A 187 -2.09 -17.71 -5.93
CA ALA A 187 -2.75 -17.26 -4.71
C ALA A 187 -2.49 -18.19 -3.52
N GLN A 188 -2.43 -19.51 -3.73
CA GLN A 188 -2.08 -20.47 -2.69
C GLN A 188 -0.64 -20.31 -2.22
N LEU A 189 0.32 -20.09 -3.13
CA LEU A 189 1.73 -19.84 -2.80
C LEU A 189 1.88 -18.58 -1.94
N GLN A 190 1.28 -17.47 -2.37
CA GLN A 190 1.28 -16.19 -1.65
C GLN A 190 0.59 -16.29 -0.28
N ALA A 191 -0.55 -16.95 -0.18
CA ALA A 191 -1.22 -17.16 1.10
C ALA A 191 -0.39 -18.04 2.04
N THR A 192 0.27 -19.08 1.50
CA THR A 192 1.11 -19.99 2.27
C THR A 192 2.36 -19.30 2.81
N SER A 193 3.00 -18.42 2.02
CA SER A 193 4.17 -17.67 2.48
C SER A 193 3.81 -16.73 3.64
N LEU A 194 2.67 -16.02 3.55
CA LEU A 194 2.16 -15.20 4.66
C LEU A 194 1.86 -16.03 5.90
N GLN A 195 1.15 -17.16 5.75
CA GLN A 195 0.81 -18.04 6.88
C GLN A 195 2.05 -18.57 7.59
N ARG A 196 3.09 -18.94 6.83
CA ARG A 196 4.37 -19.38 7.42
C ARG A 196 4.99 -18.26 8.22
N LEU A 197 5.04 -17.04 7.69
CA LEU A 197 5.61 -15.89 8.38
C LEU A 197 4.85 -15.58 9.68
N MET A 198 3.51 -15.52 9.63
CA MET A 198 2.66 -15.27 10.80
C MET A 198 2.77 -16.37 11.86
N ALA A 199 2.84 -17.64 11.46
CA ALA A 199 2.98 -18.74 12.41
C ALA A 199 4.32 -18.71 13.19
N HIS A 200 5.37 -18.07 12.64
CA HIS A 200 6.62 -17.86 13.38
C HIS A 200 6.52 -16.72 14.39
N ARG A 201 5.71 -15.69 14.09
CA ARG A 201 5.42 -14.58 15.00
C ARG A 201 4.71 -15.07 16.26
N ASP A 202 3.63 -15.83 16.12
CA ASP A 202 2.82 -16.31 17.25
C ASP A 202 3.55 -17.29 18.18
N ARG A 203 4.68 -17.86 17.74
CA ARG A 203 5.50 -18.80 18.55
C ARG A 203 6.58 -18.09 19.39
N GLN A 204 6.77 -16.80 19.20
CA GLN A 204 7.79 -16.01 19.90
C GLN A 204 7.22 -15.12 21.01
N ASP A 205 5.89 -15.10 21.17
CA ASP A 205 5.14 -14.55 22.32
C ASP A 205 4.86 -15.62 23.38
#